data_AF-A0A848ZT01-F1
#
_entry.id   AF-A0A848ZT01-F1
#
_cell.length_a   1.000
_cell.length_b   1.000
_cell.length_c   1.000
_cell.angle_alpha   90.00
_cell.angle_beta   90.00
_cell.angle_gamma   90.00
#
_symmetry.space_group_name_H-M   'P 1'
#
loop_
_entity.id
_entity.type
_entity.pdbx_description
1 polymer ?
#
loop_
_entity_poly.entity_id
_entity_poly.type
_entity_poly.pdbx_seq_one_letter_code
_entity_poly.pdbx_strand_id
1 'polypeptide(L)'
;IYSASKIAREEFPNYDVTVRGAVSIGRRLADPLAELVKIDAKSIGVGQYQHDVDQNKLKNSLDAVVENCVNTVGVNINTASIPLLSYVSGIGPKLAENIVAHRNENGAFGSRSEIKKVARLGIKAFEQGAAFLRIKNAKNPLDDSAVHPESYPIVQKMVKDQGLALSEIIGNKEVLKKIDLNKYCTESVGLPTLKDIIKELEKPGLDVREKAKVFTFNQNIRTINDLSSGQLLPGIVNNITNFGCFVDIGIKESGLIHISNLSDSFVKDVNEHVSLHQQIIVKVLEVDIPRKRIQLALHK
;
A
#
# COMPACT_ATOMS: atom_id res chain seq x y z
N ILE A 1 1.68 -20.88 -2.77
CA ILE A 1 0.21 -20.71 -2.79
C ILE A 1 -0.24 -20.05 -4.09
N TYR A 2 0.15 -18.80 -4.38
CA TYR A 2 -0.14 -18.17 -5.68
C TYR A 2 0.22 -19.06 -6.88
N SER A 3 1.47 -19.55 -6.95
CA SER A 3 1.99 -20.29 -8.11
C SER A 3 1.21 -21.57 -8.47
N ALA A 4 0.52 -22.17 -7.50
CA ALA A 4 -0.32 -23.36 -7.67
C ALA A 4 -1.81 -23.02 -7.88
N SER A 5 -2.21 -21.76 -7.72
CA SER A 5 -3.60 -21.29 -7.86
C SER A 5 -4.12 -21.38 -9.30
N LYS A 6 -5.44 -21.36 -9.44
CA LYS A 6 -6.10 -21.26 -10.75
C LYS A 6 -5.71 -19.96 -11.49
N ILE A 7 -5.69 -18.83 -10.77
CA ILE A 7 -5.32 -17.52 -11.32
C ILE A 7 -3.92 -17.57 -11.95
N ALA A 8 -2.92 -18.12 -11.25
CA ALA A 8 -1.56 -18.20 -11.78
C ALA A 8 -1.45 -19.13 -13.01
N ARG A 9 -2.26 -20.19 -13.08
CA ARG A 9 -2.32 -21.06 -14.27
C ARG A 9 -2.97 -20.36 -15.46
N GLU A 10 -3.96 -19.51 -15.22
CA GLU A 10 -4.60 -18.71 -16.28
C GLU A 10 -3.70 -17.58 -16.77
N GLU A 11 -3.00 -16.90 -15.86
CA GLU A 11 -2.03 -15.85 -16.22
C GLU A 11 -0.80 -16.42 -16.95
N PHE A 12 -0.37 -17.63 -16.57
CA PHE A 12 0.88 -18.24 -17.05
C PHE A 12 0.71 -19.74 -17.37
N PRO A 13 -0.08 -20.11 -18.39
CA PRO A 13 -0.41 -21.50 -18.68
C PRO A 13 0.83 -22.33 -19.04
N ASN A 14 1.79 -21.72 -19.74
CA ASN A 14 2.96 -22.40 -20.30
C ASN A 14 4.17 -22.45 -19.36
N TYR A 15 4.07 -21.92 -18.13
CA TYR A 15 5.16 -21.90 -17.17
C TYR A 15 4.90 -22.86 -16.01
N ASP A 16 5.95 -23.46 -15.47
CA ASP A 16 5.83 -24.33 -14.30
C ASP A 16 5.61 -23.53 -13.00
N VAL A 17 5.36 -24.26 -11.92
CA VAL A 17 5.04 -23.68 -10.60
C VAL A 17 6.20 -22.82 -10.06
N THR A 18 7.45 -23.17 -10.35
CA THR A 18 8.63 -22.45 -9.86
C THR A 18 8.73 -21.09 -10.52
N VAL A 19 8.60 -21.03 -11.85
CA VAL A 19 8.65 -19.77 -12.61
C VAL A 19 7.50 -18.85 -12.22
N ARG A 20 6.28 -19.37 -12.06
CA ARG A 20 5.13 -18.58 -11.55
C ARG A 20 5.41 -17.99 -10.17
N GLY A 21 6.10 -18.73 -9.30
CA GLY A 21 6.54 -18.26 -8.00
C GLY A 21 7.50 -17.07 -8.11
N ALA A 22 8.52 -17.19 -8.96
CA ALA A 22 9.50 -16.12 -9.19
C ALA A 22 8.86 -14.85 -9.76
N VAL A 23 7.90 -14.99 -10.69
CA VAL A 23 7.14 -13.85 -11.23
C VAL A 23 6.37 -13.12 -10.13
N SER A 24 5.74 -13.86 -9.22
CA SER A 24 4.99 -13.27 -8.11
C SER A 24 5.89 -12.49 -7.15
N ILE A 25 7.12 -12.96 -6.90
CA ILE A 25 8.11 -12.23 -6.09
C ILE A 25 8.46 -10.90 -6.75
N GLY A 26 8.76 -10.91 -8.05
CA GLY A 26 9.08 -9.68 -8.79
C GLY A 26 7.90 -8.69 -8.82
N ARG A 27 6.67 -9.18 -9.03
CA ARG A 27 5.47 -8.33 -9.02
C ARG A 27 5.15 -7.77 -7.64
N ARG A 28 5.36 -8.55 -6.57
CA ARG A 28 5.19 -8.08 -5.19
C ARG A 28 6.17 -6.97 -4.84
N LEU A 29 7.39 -7.02 -5.36
CA LEU A 29 8.36 -5.93 -5.19
C LEU A 29 7.90 -4.65 -5.91
N ALA A 30 7.29 -4.78 -7.09
CA ALA A 30 6.81 -3.64 -7.87
C ALA A 30 5.54 -2.99 -7.28
N ASP A 31 4.53 -3.80 -6.95
CA ASP A 31 3.32 -3.36 -6.25
C ASP A 31 2.80 -4.50 -5.34
N PRO A 32 3.11 -4.44 -4.02
CA PRO A 32 2.69 -5.49 -3.09
C PRO A 32 1.18 -5.67 -3.05
N LEU A 33 0.41 -4.57 -3.11
CA LEU A 33 -1.04 -4.61 -2.97
C LEU A 33 -1.66 -5.33 -4.17
N ALA A 34 -1.27 -4.94 -5.39
CA ALA A 34 -1.83 -5.51 -6.62
C ALA A 34 -1.53 -7.01 -6.80
N GLU A 35 -0.44 -7.50 -6.21
CA GLU A 35 -0.05 -8.92 -6.30
C GLU A 35 -0.58 -9.76 -5.12
N LEU A 36 -0.58 -9.22 -3.89
CA LEU A 36 -1.04 -9.96 -2.70
C LEU A 36 -2.56 -10.22 -2.72
N VAL A 37 -3.37 -9.32 -3.29
CA VAL A 37 -4.83 -9.52 -3.44
C VAL A 37 -5.21 -10.71 -4.32
N LYS A 38 -4.26 -11.28 -5.08
CA LYS A 38 -4.49 -12.50 -5.88
C LYS A 38 -4.46 -13.78 -5.04
N ILE A 39 -4.04 -13.67 -3.79
CA ILE A 39 -3.92 -14.77 -2.85
C ILE A 39 -5.06 -14.64 -1.84
N ASP A 40 -5.67 -15.76 -1.46
CA ASP A 40 -6.61 -15.79 -0.33
C ASP A 40 -5.94 -15.20 0.92
N ALA A 41 -6.57 -14.22 1.56
CA ALA A 41 -5.94 -13.40 2.59
C ALA A 41 -5.42 -14.25 3.76
N LYS A 42 -6.19 -15.26 4.18
CA LYS A 42 -5.79 -16.25 5.21
C LYS A 42 -4.66 -17.18 4.79
N SER A 43 -4.16 -17.06 3.56
CA SER A 43 -3.04 -17.85 3.03
C SER A 43 -1.76 -17.02 2.90
N ILE A 44 -1.77 -15.71 3.18
CA ILE A 44 -0.58 -14.86 3.06
C ILE A 44 0.49 -15.21 4.11
N GLY A 45 0.12 -15.91 5.19
CA GLY A 45 1.04 -16.41 6.21
C GLY A 45 1.60 -15.26 7.07
N VAL A 46 0.76 -14.73 7.95
CA VAL A 46 1.05 -13.53 8.76
C VAL A 46 1.31 -13.84 10.24
N GLY A 47 1.26 -15.12 10.65
CA GLY A 47 1.52 -15.51 12.04
C GLY A 47 1.88 -16.99 12.21
N GLN A 48 2.56 -17.30 13.32
CA GLN A 48 3.13 -18.63 13.60
C GLN A 48 2.05 -19.72 13.74
N TYR A 49 0.98 -19.45 14.49
CA TYR A 49 -0.10 -20.40 14.79
C TYR A 49 -1.36 -20.10 13.97
N GLN A 50 -1.21 -19.51 12.79
CA GLN A 50 -2.33 -19.09 11.95
C GLN A 50 -3.25 -20.24 11.54
N HIS A 51 -2.73 -21.46 11.49
CA HIS A 51 -3.51 -22.66 11.18
C HIS A 51 -4.32 -23.19 12.37
N ASP A 52 -3.96 -22.79 13.59
CA ASP A 52 -4.55 -23.30 14.83
C ASP A 52 -5.73 -22.44 15.32
N VAL A 53 -5.98 -21.29 14.67
CA VAL A 53 -7.12 -20.40 14.98
C VAL A 53 -8.36 -20.76 14.16
N ASP A 54 -9.51 -20.21 14.55
CA ASP A 54 -10.75 -20.28 13.77
C ASP A 54 -10.56 -19.66 12.37
N GLN A 55 -10.60 -20.53 11.36
CA GLN A 55 -10.30 -20.16 9.97
C GLN A 55 -11.35 -19.25 9.34
N ASN A 56 -12.61 -19.28 9.80
CA ASN A 56 -13.66 -18.41 9.28
C ASN A 56 -13.51 -17.00 9.85
N LYS A 57 -13.24 -16.89 11.16
CA LYS A 57 -12.98 -15.59 11.79
C LYS A 57 -11.70 -14.95 11.25
N LEU A 58 -10.64 -15.74 11.09
CA LEU A 58 -9.38 -15.29 10.48
C LEU A 58 -9.62 -14.75 9.06
N LYS A 59 -10.34 -15.51 8.23
CA LYS A 59 -10.65 -15.10 6.86
C LYS A 59 -11.39 -13.76 6.84
N ASN A 60 -12.49 -13.65 7.58
CA ASN A 60 -13.30 -12.43 7.58
C ASN A 60 -12.50 -11.21 8.08
N SER A 61 -11.67 -11.40 9.10
CA SER A 61 -10.83 -10.34 9.63
C SER A 61 -9.78 -9.89 8.61
N LEU A 62 -9.12 -10.82 7.92
CA LEU A 62 -8.11 -10.48 6.92
C LEU A 62 -8.72 -9.91 5.64
N ASP A 63 -9.87 -10.42 5.19
CA ASP A 63 -10.61 -9.88 4.05
C ASP A 63 -11.00 -8.41 4.30
N ALA A 64 -11.45 -8.06 5.52
CA ALA A 64 -11.75 -6.68 5.89
C ALA A 64 -10.50 -5.78 5.86
N VAL A 65 -9.33 -6.28 6.27
CA VAL A 65 -8.06 -5.55 6.16
C VAL A 65 -7.71 -5.31 4.69
N VAL A 66 -7.86 -6.33 3.83
CA VAL A 66 -7.59 -6.21 2.40
C VAL A 66 -8.53 -5.18 1.76
N GLU A 67 -9.83 -5.23 2.06
CA GLU A 67 -10.81 -4.25 1.59
C GLU A 67 -10.42 -2.84 2.03
N ASN A 68 -10.09 -2.64 3.29
CA ASN A 68 -9.65 -1.33 3.79
C ASN A 68 -8.40 -0.82 3.07
N CYS A 69 -7.37 -1.67 2.88
CA CYS A 69 -6.16 -1.29 2.16
C CYS A 69 -6.45 -0.91 0.70
N VAL A 70 -7.24 -1.71 -0.03
CA VAL A 70 -7.57 -1.46 -1.43
C VAL A 70 -8.34 -0.16 -1.60
N ASN A 71 -9.35 0.09 -0.77
CA ASN A 71 -10.18 1.29 -0.88
C ASN A 71 -9.44 2.54 -0.39
N THR A 72 -8.54 2.44 0.59
CA THR A 72 -7.71 3.57 1.03
C THR A 72 -6.73 4.00 -0.07
N VAL A 73 -6.10 3.04 -0.75
CA VAL A 73 -5.15 3.34 -1.83
C VAL A 73 -5.88 3.80 -3.10
N GLY A 74 -7.07 3.25 -3.37
CA GLY A 74 -7.81 3.47 -4.61
C GLY A 74 -7.23 2.66 -5.78
N VAL A 75 -8.04 2.45 -6.81
CA VAL A 75 -7.74 1.52 -7.90
C VAL A 75 -7.91 2.19 -9.25
N ASN A 76 -6.91 2.10 -10.12
CA ASN A 76 -7.06 2.51 -11.52
C ASN A 76 -7.89 1.48 -12.27
N ILE A 77 -9.14 1.83 -12.59
CA ILE A 77 -10.10 0.92 -13.25
C ILE A 77 -9.61 0.42 -14.62
N ASN A 78 -8.79 1.21 -15.30
CA ASN A 78 -8.30 0.88 -16.64
C ASN A 78 -7.14 -0.12 -16.65
N THR A 79 -6.47 -0.33 -15.53
CA THR A 79 -5.32 -1.25 -15.44
C THR A 79 -5.50 -2.36 -14.40
N ALA A 80 -6.45 -2.21 -13.48
CA ALA A 80 -6.66 -3.16 -12.41
C ALA A 80 -7.07 -4.55 -12.92
N SER A 81 -6.63 -5.55 -12.17
CA SER A 81 -7.00 -6.96 -12.34
C SER A 81 -8.35 -7.25 -11.70
N ILE A 82 -8.97 -8.38 -12.09
CA ILE A 82 -10.24 -8.84 -11.49
C ILE A 82 -10.12 -9.00 -9.97
N PRO A 83 -9.06 -9.66 -9.41
CA PRO A 83 -8.92 -9.76 -7.96
C PRO A 83 -8.86 -8.41 -7.25
N LEU A 84 -8.11 -7.44 -7.79
CA LEU A 84 -8.00 -6.11 -7.18
C LEU A 84 -9.34 -5.37 -7.20
N LEU A 85 -10.05 -5.40 -8.33
CA LEU A 85 -11.39 -4.79 -8.44
C LEU A 85 -12.42 -5.45 -7.52
N SER A 86 -12.28 -6.74 -7.24
CA SER A 86 -13.24 -7.46 -6.41
C SER A 86 -13.25 -7.01 -4.95
N TYR A 87 -12.17 -6.39 -4.47
CA TYR A 87 -12.05 -5.80 -3.13
C TYR A 87 -12.45 -4.32 -3.09
N VAL A 88 -12.85 -3.72 -4.22
CA VAL A 88 -13.40 -2.36 -4.23
C VAL A 88 -14.82 -2.39 -3.66
N SER A 89 -15.12 -1.43 -2.78
CA SER A 89 -16.41 -1.33 -2.12
C SER A 89 -17.57 -1.36 -3.13
N GLY A 90 -18.54 -2.24 -2.90
CA GLY A 90 -19.72 -2.39 -3.76
C GLY A 90 -19.52 -3.14 -5.08
N ILE A 91 -18.30 -3.57 -5.44
CA ILE A 91 -18.02 -4.26 -6.71
C ILE A 91 -18.10 -5.78 -6.56
N GLY A 92 -17.25 -6.38 -5.72
CA GLY A 92 -17.19 -7.83 -5.58
C GLY A 92 -16.76 -8.58 -6.85
N PRO A 93 -16.67 -9.92 -6.80
CA PRO A 93 -16.06 -10.71 -7.88
C PRO A 93 -16.78 -10.60 -9.23
N LYS A 94 -18.12 -10.65 -9.22
CA LYS A 94 -18.88 -10.70 -10.48
C LYS A 94 -18.90 -9.38 -11.23
N LEU A 95 -19.00 -8.24 -10.51
CA LEU A 95 -18.91 -6.94 -11.18
C LEU A 95 -17.49 -6.65 -11.62
N ALA A 96 -16.47 -7.12 -10.88
CA ALA A 96 -15.07 -7.00 -11.32
C ALA A 96 -14.83 -7.67 -12.68
N GLU A 97 -15.36 -8.88 -12.90
CA GLU A 97 -15.35 -9.54 -14.21
C GLU A 97 -16.04 -8.68 -15.28
N ASN A 98 -17.24 -8.16 -14.99
CA ASN A 98 -18.01 -7.36 -15.95
C ASN A 98 -17.30 -6.04 -16.30
N ILE A 99 -16.62 -5.39 -15.34
CA ILE A 99 -15.83 -4.18 -15.57
C ILE A 99 -14.69 -4.47 -16.55
N VAL A 100 -13.94 -5.55 -16.31
CA VAL A 100 -12.83 -5.95 -17.18
C VAL A 100 -13.32 -6.35 -18.58
N ALA A 101 -14.43 -7.10 -18.67
CA ALA A 101 -15.04 -7.45 -19.95
C ALA A 101 -15.47 -6.19 -20.72
N HIS A 102 -16.16 -5.25 -20.05
CA HIS A 102 -16.57 -4.00 -20.66
C HIS A 102 -15.39 -3.18 -21.17
N ARG A 103 -14.28 -3.12 -20.40
CA ARG A 103 -13.04 -2.44 -20.80
C ARG A 103 -12.38 -3.10 -22.02
N ASN A 104 -12.40 -4.43 -22.08
CA ASN A 104 -11.81 -5.16 -23.20
C ASN A 104 -12.62 -5.01 -24.49
N GLU A 105 -13.95 -4.88 -24.38
CA GLU A 105 -14.86 -4.74 -25.53
C GLU A 105 -14.97 -3.29 -26.02
N ASN A 106 -15.05 -2.32 -25.11
CA ASN A 106 -15.36 -0.91 -25.44
C ASN A 106 -14.14 0.02 -25.34
N GLY A 107 -13.00 -0.50 -24.89
CA GLY A 107 -11.80 0.28 -24.60
C GLY A 107 -11.78 0.87 -23.19
N ALA A 108 -10.79 1.72 -22.92
CA ALA A 108 -10.58 2.34 -21.62
C ALA A 108 -11.72 3.32 -21.26
N PHE A 109 -12.09 3.37 -19.98
CA PHE A 109 -13.02 4.36 -19.43
C PHE A 109 -12.38 5.74 -19.47
N GLY A 110 -13.07 6.73 -20.04
CA GLY A 110 -12.66 8.13 -20.09
C GLY A 110 -13.32 9.01 -19.02
N SER A 111 -14.37 8.51 -18.35
CA SER A 111 -15.04 9.20 -17.24
C SER A 111 -15.78 8.23 -16.31
N ARG A 112 -16.01 8.62 -15.05
CA ARG A 112 -16.78 7.80 -14.09
C ARG A 112 -18.23 7.58 -14.53
N SER A 113 -18.80 8.49 -15.31
CA SER A 113 -20.14 8.35 -15.89
C SER A 113 -20.24 7.15 -16.83
N GLU A 114 -19.14 6.75 -17.50
CA GLU A 114 -19.12 5.59 -18.38
C GLU A 114 -19.16 4.26 -17.60
N ILE A 115 -18.70 4.24 -16.34
CA ILE A 115 -18.75 3.04 -15.47
C ILE A 115 -20.20 2.58 -15.25
N LYS A 116 -21.17 3.52 -15.24
CA LYS A 116 -22.60 3.21 -15.13
C LYS A 116 -23.13 2.34 -16.28
N LYS A 117 -22.41 2.24 -17.39
CA LYS A 117 -22.76 1.40 -18.55
C LYS A 117 -22.32 -0.06 -18.39
N VAL A 118 -21.56 -0.38 -17.35
CA VAL A 118 -21.13 -1.75 -17.07
C VAL A 118 -22.34 -2.63 -16.77
N ALA A 119 -22.39 -3.81 -17.40
CA ALA A 119 -23.49 -4.73 -17.23
C ALA A 119 -23.70 -5.09 -15.75
N ARG A 120 -24.96 -5.01 -15.30
CA ARG A 120 -25.41 -5.34 -13.92
C ARG A 120 -24.84 -4.44 -12.82
N LEU A 121 -24.16 -3.35 -13.17
CA LEU A 121 -23.71 -2.35 -12.19
C LEU A 121 -24.88 -1.44 -11.82
N GLY A 122 -25.44 -1.67 -10.63
CA GLY A 122 -26.57 -0.88 -10.12
C GLY A 122 -26.14 0.48 -9.56
N ILE A 123 -27.12 1.36 -9.33
CA ILE A 123 -26.90 2.71 -8.78
C ILE A 123 -26.18 2.66 -7.42
N LYS A 124 -26.61 1.76 -6.52
CA LYS A 124 -25.97 1.57 -5.21
C LYS A 124 -24.52 1.09 -5.31
N ALA A 125 -24.25 0.13 -6.21
CA ALA A 125 -22.88 -0.36 -6.41
C ALA A 125 -21.98 0.76 -6.95
N PHE A 126 -22.49 1.59 -7.86
CA PHE A 126 -21.78 2.78 -8.33
C PHE A 126 -21.51 3.77 -7.20
N GLU A 127 -22.53 4.11 -6.41
CA GLU A 127 -22.41 5.03 -5.27
C GLU A 127 -21.38 4.56 -4.24
N GLN A 128 -21.34 3.26 -3.91
CA GLN A 128 -20.36 2.72 -2.96
C GLN A 128 -18.94 2.69 -3.53
N GLY A 129 -18.78 2.41 -4.83
CA GLY A 129 -17.47 2.17 -5.45
C GLY A 129 -16.84 3.37 -6.16
N ALA A 130 -17.61 4.39 -6.56
CA ALA A 130 -17.16 5.37 -7.54
C ALA A 130 -15.95 6.18 -7.09
N ALA A 131 -15.86 6.59 -5.82
CA ALA A 131 -14.72 7.35 -5.30
C ALA A 131 -13.40 6.54 -5.29
N PHE A 132 -13.49 5.21 -5.18
CA PHE A 132 -12.34 4.32 -5.13
C PHE A 132 -11.84 3.90 -6.51
N LEU A 133 -12.70 4.01 -7.53
CA LEU A 133 -12.38 3.77 -8.93
C LEU A 133 -11.82 5.07 -9.55
N ARG A 134 -10.52 5.08 -9.81
CA ARG A 134 -9.79 6.21 -10.40
C ARG A 134 -9.57 6.00 -11.89
N ILE A 135 -9.59 7.10 -12.64
CA ILE A 135 -9.31 7.12 -14.07
C ILE A 135 -8.16 8.11 -14.30
N LYS A 136 -6.97 7.56 -14.58
CA LYS A 136 -5.80 8.37 -14.94
C LYS A 136 -6.04 9.09 -16.26
N ASN A 137 -5.71 10.37 -16.32
CA ASN A 137 -5.90 11.24 -17.50
C ASN A 137 -7.35 11.28 -18.00
N ALA A 138 -8.32 11.27 -17.08
CA ALA A 138 -9.74 11.38 -17.42
C ALA A 138 -10.11 12.74 -18.05
N LYS A 139 -11.27 12.78 -18.72
CA LYS A 139 -11.84 14.03 -19.24
C LYS A 139 -12.13 15.04 -18.12
N ASN A 140 -12.60 14.55 -16.97
CA ASN A 140 -12.78 15.36 -15.76
C ASN A 140 -11.63 15.06 -14.80
N PRO A 141 -10.77 16.04 -14.46
CA PRO A 141 -9.66 15.85 -13.53
C PRO A 141 -10.05 15.26 -12.16
N LEU A 142 -11.29 15.46 -11.71
CA LEU A 142 -11.78 14.90 -10.43
C LEU A 142 -11.90 13.37 -10.46
N ASP A 143 -11.96 12.73 -11.62
CA ASP A 143 -12.06 11.28 -11.74
C ASP A 143 -10.74 10.57 -11.38
N ASP A 144 -9.62 11.28 -11.29
CA ASP A 144 -8.35 10.76 -10.74
C ASP A 144 -8.21 11.02 -9.22
N SER A 145 -9.27 11.48 -8.56
CA SER A 145 -9.27 11.86 -7.16
C SER A 145 -10.21 11.00 -6.31
N ALA A 146 -10.09 11.08 -4.99
CA ALA A 146 -11.03 10.49 -4.04
C ALA A 146 -12.33 11.29 -3.88
N VAL A 147 -12.49 12.44 -4.55
CA VAL A 147 -13.74 13.21 -4.51
C VAL A 147 -14.86 12.37 -5.13
N HIS A 148 -15.91 12.11 -4.36
CA HIS A 148 -17.05 11.34 -4.84
C HIS A 148 -17.86 12.13 -5.90
N PRO A 149 -18.39 11.50 -6.96
CA PRO A 149 -19.18 12.19 -8.00
C PRO A 149 -20.37 13.00 -7.49
N GLU A 150 -20.95 12.63 -6.35
CA GLU A 150 -22.05 13.41 -5.73
C GLU A 150 -21.61 14.83 -5.32
N SER A 151 -20.32 15.03 -5.06
CA SER A 151 -19.74 16.29 -4.61
C SER A 151 -19.22 17.16 -5.77
N TYR A 152 -19.27 16.65 -7.02
CA TYR A 152 -18.81 17.41 -8.20
C TYR A 152 -19.53 18.76 -8.37
N PRO A 153 -20.85 18.88 -8.14
CA PRO A 153 -21.53 20.17 -8.25
C PRO A 153 -20.99 21.21 -7.25
N ILE A 154 -20.63 20.79 -6.04
CA ILE A 154 -20.07 21.68 -5.01
C ILE A 154 -18.67 22.14 -5.41
N VAL A 155 -17.83 21.24 -5.90
CA VAL A 155 -16.50 21.59 -6.41
C VAL A 155 -16.61 22.58 -7.57
N GLN A 156 -17.52 22.33 -8.52
CA GLN A 156 -17.76 23.25 -9.64
C GLN A 156 -18.21 24.64 -9.16
N LYS A 157 -19.05 24.71 -8.12
CA LYS A 157 -19.46 25.98 -7.51
C LYS A 157 -18.26 26.71 -6.88
N MET A 158 -17.43 26.01 -6.10
CA MET A 158 -16.21 26.58 -5.51
C MET A 158 -15.28 27.14 -6.59
N VAL A 159 -15.05 26.38 -7.66
CA VAL A 159 -14.20 26.78 -8.78
C VAL A 159 -14.74 28.04 -9.46
N LYS A 160 -16.05 28.08 -9.71
CA LYS A 160 -16.72 29.23 -10.34
C LYS A 160 -16.64 30.49 -9.50
N ASP A 161 -16.78 30.38 -8.18
CA ASP A 161 -16.71 31.52 -7.26
C ASP A 161 -15.29 32.12 -7.16
N GLN A 162 -14.25 31.33 -7.47
CA GLN A 162 -12.88 31.82 -7.59
C GLN A 162 -12.57 32.44 -8.96
N GLY A 163 -13.45 32.26 -9.96
CA GLY A 163 -13.25 32.77 -11.31
C GLY A 163 -12.11 32.10 -12.08
N LEU A 164 -11.70 30.88 -11.69
CA LEU A 164 -10.60 30.13 -12.30
C LEU A 164 -11.11 28.86 -12.99
N ALA A 165 -10.29 28.27 -13.86
CA ALA A 165 -10.56 26.93 -14.38
C ALA A 165 -10.20 25.85 -13.33
N LEU A 166 -10.90 24.71 -13.36
CA LEU A 166 -10.63 23.61 -12.42
C LEU A 166 -9.17 23.13 -12.46
N SER A 167 -8.58 23.09 -13.65
CA SER A 167 -7.17 22.72 -13.86
C SER A 167 -6.17 23.68 -13.21
N GLU A 168 -6.54 24.94 -12.98
CA GLU A 168 -5.68 25.96 -12.37
C GLU A 168 -5.75 25.93 -10.83
N ILE A 169 -6.84 25.38 -10.29
CA ILE A 169 -7.05 25.23 -8.84
C ILE A 169 -6.39 23.96 -8.31
N ILE A 170 -6.43 22.87 -9.09
CA ILE A 170 -5.82 21.61 -8.71
C ILE A 170 -4.30 21.80 -8.49
N GLY A 171 -3.81 21.42 -7.32
CA GLY A 171 -2.40 21.62 -6.93
C GLY A 171 -2.07 23.02 -6.39
N ASN A 172 -2.97 24.00 -6.51
CA ASN A 172 -2.72 25.37 -6.10
C ASN A 172 -3.12 25.61 -4.63
N LYS A 173 -2.16 25.37 -3.73
CA LYS A 173 -2.32 25.55 -2.27
C LYS A 173 -2.78 26.95 -1.86
N GLU A 174 -2.33 27.97 -2.56
CA GLU A 174 -2.61 29.36 -2.17
C GLU A 174 -4.07 29.72 -2.43
N VAL A 175 -4.61 29.32 -3.58
CA VAL A 175 -6.02 29.51 -3.91
C VAL A 175 -6.90 28.66 -3.00
N LEU A 176 -6.57 27.38 -2.83
CA LEU A 176 -7.34 26.44 -2.00
C LEU A 176 -7.48 26.89 -0.54
N LYS A 177 -6.42 27.49 0.04
CA LYS A 177 -6.45 28.04 1.41
C LYS A 177 -7.33 29.28 1.56
N LYS A 178 -7.57 30.03 0.47
CA LYS A 178 -8.41 31.24 0.49
C LYS A 178 -9.91 30.93 0.41
N ILE A 179 -10.29 29.70 0.08
CA ILE A 179 -11.69 29.30 -0.03
C ILE A 179 -12.30 29.22 1.37
N ASP A 180 -13.31 30.06 1.63
CA ASP A 180 -14.11 30.00 2.84
C ASP A 180 -15.13 28.84 2.74
N LEU A 181 -14.79 27.72 3.39
CA LEU A 181 -15.58 26.50 3.35
C LEU A 181 -16.99 26.65 3.94
N ASN A 182 -17.20 27.57 4.89
CA ASN A 182 -18.50 27.73 5.54
C ASN A 182 -19.60 28.13 4.54
N LYS A 183 -19.23 28.79 3.44
CA LYS A 183 -20.16 29.19 2.36
C LYS A 183 -20.71 28.03 1.55
N TYR A 184 -20.10 26.85 1.65
CA TYR A 184 -20.43 25.67 0.86
C TYR A 184 -21.04 24.53 1.68
N CYS A 185 -21.25 24.74 2.99
CA CYS A 185 -21.97 23.81 3.82
C CYS A 185 -23.44 23.71 3.38
N THR A 186 -23.94 22.49 3.26
CA THR A 186 -25.36 22.19 3.00
C THR A 186 -25.87 21.22 4.06
N GLU A 187 -27.16 20.89 4.03
CA GLU A 187 -27.74 19.86 4.92
C GLU A 187 -27.08 18.49 4.73
N SER A 188 -26.61 18.19 3.51
CA SER A 188 -25.98 16.91 3.16
C SER A 188 -24.46 16.93 3.22
N VAL A 189 -23.83 18.09 3.09
CA VAL A 189 -22.36 18.22 3.01
C VAL A 189 -21.85 19.16 4.08
N GLY A 190 -21.19 18.57 5.08
CA GLY A 190 -20.60 19.28 6.21
C GLY A 190 -19.13 19.66 6.00
N LEU A 191 -18.59 20.43 6.95
CA LEU A 191 -17.19 20.86 6.96
C LEU A 191 -16.15 19.74 6.81
N PRO A 192 -16.29 18.54 7.42
CA PRO A 192 -15.32 17.46 7.24
C PRO A 192 -15.16 17.07 5.76
N THR A 193 -16.28 16.84 5.06
CA THR A 193 -16.28 16.51 3.63
C THR A 193 -15.63 17.59 2.79
N LEU A 194 -15.91 18.87 3.08
CA LEU A 194 -15.31 19.99 2.37
C LEU A 194 -13.79 20.07 2.59
N LYS A 195 -13.32 19.80 3.82
CA LYS A 195 -11.88 19.74 4.12
C LYS A 195 -11.20 18.60 3.36
N ASP A 196 -11.84 17.44 3.28
CA ASP A 196 -11.31 16.30 2.52
C ASP A 196 -11.25 16.61 1.03
N ILE A 197 -12.29 17.25 0.48
CA ILE A 197 -12.30 17.74 -0.91
C ILE A 197 -11.12 18.69 -1.16
N ILE A 198 -10.89 19.68 -0.29
CA ILE A 198 -9.76 20.62 -0.46
C ILE A 198 -8.42 19.91 -0.41
N LYS A 199 -8.23 18.98 0.54
CA LYS A 199 -7.02 18.17 0.66
C LYS A 199 -6.79 17.34 -0.60
N GLU A 200 -7.85 16.79 -1.17
CA GLU A 200 -7.80 16.01 -2.39
C GLU A 200 -7.50 16.89 -3.62
N LEU A 201 -8.09 18.08 -3.72
CA LEU A 201 -7.77 19.04 -4.79
C LEU A 201 -6.32 19.55 -4.71
N GLU A 202 -5.72 19.58 -3.51
CA GLU A 202 -4.31 19.92 -3.34
C GLU A 202 -3.40 18.87 -3.99
N LYS A 203 -3.73 17.58 -3.85
CA LYS A 203 -2.98 16.46 -4.44
C LYS A 203 -3.93 15.32 -4.83
N PRO A 204 -4.53 15.36 -6.03
CA PRO A 204 -5.50 14.34 -6.44
C PRO A 204 -4.89 12.95 -6.52
N GLY A 205 -5.60 11.96 -5.99
CA GLY A 205 -5.23 10.56 -6.09
C GLY A 205 -3.88 10.25 -5.43
N LEU A 206 -3.52 11.03 -4.41
CA LEU A 206 -2.27 10.86 -3.67
C LEU A 206 -2.19 9.43 -3.14
N ASP A 207 -1.12 8.74 -3.51
CA ASP A 207 -0.82 7.44 -2.93
C ASP A 207 -0.46 7.63 -1.45
N VAL A 208 -1.24 7.01 -0.57
CA VAL A 208 -1.06 7.06 0.88
C VAL A 208 0.05 6.14 1.37
N ARG A 209 0.55 5.25 0.50
CA ARG A 209 1.61 4.30 0.84
C ARG A 209 2.93 5.03 1.01
N GLU A 210 3.77 4.49 1.89
CA GLU A 210 5.13 4.98 2.03
C GLU A 210 5.91 4.80 0.73
N LYS A 211 6.76 5.78 0.42
CA LYS A 211 7.68 5.64 -0.72
C LYS A 211 8.68 4.53 -0.41
N ALA A 212 8.85 3.62 -1.37
CA ALA A 212 9.84 2.57 -1.27
C ALA A 212 11.23 3.18 -1.01
N LYS A 213 11.81 2.81 0.13
CA LYS A 213 13.21 3.13 0.45
C LYS A 213 14.07 2.07 -0.20
N VAL A 214 14.97 2.48 -1.08
CA VAL A 214 15.97 1.58 -1.65
C VAL A 214 16.99 1.30 -0.56
N PHE A 215 16.84 0.14 0.07
CA PHE A 215 17.83 -0.36 1.02
C PHE A 215 18.81 -1.25 0.29
N THR A 216 20.10 -0.97 0.50
CA THR A 216 21.17 -1.79 -0.02
C THR A 216 22.13 -2.07 1.12
N PHE A 217 22.53 -3.33 1.25
CA PHE A 217 23.66 -3.68 2.10
C PHE A 217 24.93 -3.06 1.54
N ASN A 218 25.92 -2.88 2.40
CA ASN A 218 27.23 -2.42 1.97
C ASN A 218 27.87 -3.51 1.07
N GLN A 219 28.01 -3.23 -0.22
CA GLN A 219 28.49 -4.21 -1.21
C GLN A 219 29.95 -4.66 -0.98
N ASN A 220 30.71 -3.92 -0.19
CA ASN A 220 32.10 -4.24 0.13
C ASN A 220 32.22 -5.26 1.27
N ILE A 221 31.11 -5.61 1.93
CA ILE A 221 31.10 -6.51 3.08
C ILE A 221 30.42 -7.80 2.66
N ARG A 222 31.19 -8.89 2.65
CA ARG A 222 30.69 -10.22 2.24
C ARG A 222 30.85 -11.24 3.35
N THR A 223 31.82 -11.04 4.21
CA THR A 223 32.18 -11.96 5.28
C THR A 223 32.38 -11.22 6.60
N ILE A 224 32.36 -11.96 7.71
CA ILE A 224 32.63 -11.41 9.04
C ILE A 224 34.03 -10.75 9.14
N ASN A 225 34.98 -11.15 8.29
CA ASN A 225 36.34 -10.60 8.29
C ASN A 225 36.41 -9.19 7.68
N ASP A 226 35.40 -8.78 6.92
CA ASP A 226 35.34 -7.45 6.30
C ASP A 226 34.80 -6.39 7.28
N LEU A 227 34.35 -6.82 8.48
CA LEU A 227 33.80 -5.94 9.50
C LEU A 227 34.90 -5.32 10.35
N SER A 228 34.73 -4.02 10.64
CA SER A 228 35.59 -3.30 11.58
C SER A 228 34.77 -2.68 12.70
N SER A 229 35.26 -2.76 13.94
CA SER A 229 34.66 -2.05 15.08
C SER A 229 34.57 -0.56 14.80
N GLY A 230 33.42 0.04 15.15
CA GLY A 230 33.09 1.43 14.92
C GLY A 230 32.38 1.71 13.58
N GLN A 231 32.33 0.75 12.66
CA GLN A 231 31.72 0.91 11.34
C GLN A 231 30.20 1.05 11.42
N LEU A 232 29.64 1.95 10.59
CA LEU A 232 28.20 2.10 10.42
C LEU A 232 27.75 1.32 9.20
N LEU A 233 26.74 0.46 9.38
CA LEU A 233 26.23 -0.42 8.34
C LEU A 233 24.70 -0.35 8.26
N PRO A 234 24.13 -0.36 7.05
CA PRO A 234 22.72 -0.62 6.88
C PRO A 234 22.43 -2.07 7.26
N GLY A 235 21.40 -2.29 8.08
CA GLY A 235 20.93 -3.60 8.50
C GLY A 235 19.40 -3.72 8.50
N ILE A 236 18.91 -4.96 8.48
CA ILE A 236 17.48 -5.30 8.55
C ILE A 236 17.24 -6.14 9.79
N VAL A 237 16.26 -5.76 10.61
CA VAL A 237 15.85 -6.55 11.78
C VAL A 237 15.25 -7.88 11.31
N ASN A 238 15.94 -8.98 11.58
CA ASN A 238 15.53 -10.33 11.19
C ASN A 238 14.68 -11.00 12.28
N ASN A 239 15.00 -10.75 13.56
CA ASN A 239 14.28 -11.34 14.68
C ASN A 239 14.29 -10.40 15.90
N ILE A 240 13.23 -10.43 16.69
CA ILE A 240 13.08 -9.65 17.92
C ILE A 240 12.92 -10.61 19.09
N THR A 241 13.64 -10.32 20.18
CA THR A 241 13.60 -11.09 21.42
C THR A 241 13.47 -10.15 22.61
N ASN A 242 13.17 -10.68 23.80
CA ASN A 242 13.01 -9.85 25.01
C ASN A 242 14.31 -9.15 25.45
N PHE A 243 15.48 -9.65 25.05
CA PHE A 243 16.78 -9.11 25.45
C PHE A 243 17.47 -8.29 24.35
N GLY A 244 16.83 -8.11 23.20
CA GLY A 244 17.40 -7.40 22.06
C GLY A 244 16.83 -7.84 20.72
N CYS A 245 17.46 -7.41 19.64
CA CYS A 245 17.08 -7.81 18.28
C CYS A 245 18.28 -8.28 17.46
N PHE A 246 18.03 -9.21 16.54
CA PHE A 246 19.01 -9.69 15.59
C PHE A 246 18.85 -8.95 14.27
N VAL A 247 19.96 -8.46 13.76
CA VAL A 247 20.03 -7.64 12.56
C VAL A 247 20.91 -8.32 11.53
N ASP A 248 20.36 -8.53 10.35
CA ASP A 248 21.13 -8.91 9.16
C ASP A 248 21.81 -7.67 8.59
N ILE A 249 23.10 -7.74 8.34
CA ILE A 249 23.93 -6.68 7.74
C ILE A 249 24.47 -7.06 6.35
N GLY A 250 23.93 -8.12 5.75
CA GLY A 250 24.28 -8.57 4.40
C GLY A 250 25.33 -9.66 4.35
N ILE A 251 25.59 -10.33 5.48
CA ILE A 251 26.50 -11.48 5.59
C ILE A 251 25.77 -12.67 6.23
N LYS A 252 26.41 -13.83 6.26
CA LYS A 252 25.79 -15.07 6.77
C LYS A 252 25.39 -14.99 8.25
N GLU A 253 26.19 -14.31 9.06
CA GLU A 253 26.01 -14.14 10.50
C GLU A 253 25.16 -12.90 10.82
N SER A 254 24.08 -13.06 11.59
CA SER A 254 23.33 -11.90 12.12
C SER A 254 24.03 -11.30 13.33
N GLY A 255 24.05 -9.97 13.42
CA GLY A 255 24.54 -9.26 14.60
C GLY A 255 23.43 -9.04 15.64
N LEU A 256 23.81 -8.97 16.92
CA LEU A 256 22.88 -8.76 18.03
C LEU A 256 22.97 -7.32 18.51
N ILE A 257 21.84 -6.60 18.53
CA ILE A 257 21.67 -5.38 19.31
C ILE A 257 21.05 -5.78 20.64
N HIS A 258 21.82 -5.68 21.72
CA HIS A 258 21.31 -5.88 23.07
C HIS A 258 20.33 -4.77 23.46
N ILE A 259 19.39 -5.02 24.38
CA ILE A 259 18.36 -4.06 24.79
C ILE A 259 18.93 -2.71 25.24
N SER A 260 20.08 -2.72 25.90
CA SER A 260 20.81 -1.51 26.32
C SER A 260 21.37 -0.67 25.18
N ASN A 261 21.51 -1.25 23.99
CA ASN A 261 22.12 -0.62 22.82
C ASN A 261 21.05 -0.21 21.78
N LEU A 262 19.77 -0.30 22.12
CA LEU A 262 18.64 0.13 21.26
C LEU A 262 18.32 1.63 21.42
N SER A 263 18.62 2.23 22.57
CA SER A 263 18.35 3.63 22.85
C SER A 263 19.28 4.14 23.96
N ASP A 264 19.52 5.45 23.98
CA ASP A 264 20.23 6.12 25.09
C ASP A 264 19.35 6.23 26.36
N SER A 265 18.06 5.91 26.24
CA SER A 265 17.07 5.89 27.32
C SER A 265 16.73 4.45 27.74
N PHE A 266 16.20 4.28 28.95
CA PHE A 266 15.72 2.96 29.40
C PHE A 266 14.67 2.38 28.45
N VAL A 267 14.92 1.17 27.96
CA VAL A 267 14.04 0.43 27.05
C VAL A 267 13.30 -0.65 27.84
N LYS A 268 11.97 -0.55 27.91
CA LYS A 268 11.13 -1.52 28.61
C LYS A 268 10.71 -2.69 27.69
N ASP A 269 10.42 -2.39 26.43
CA ASP A 269 10.06 -3.37 25.41
C ASP A 269 10.81 -3.06 24.11
N VAL A 270 11.43 -4.08 23.53
CA VAL A 270 12.17 -3.97 22.27
C VAL A 270 11.23 -3.63 21.11
N ASN A 271 9.98 -4.10 21.15
CA ASN A 271 8.99 -3.88 20.08
C ASN A 271 8.55 -2.42 19.97
N GLU A 272 8.74 -1.61 21.01
CA GLU A 272 8.45 -0.16 20.96
C GLU A 272 9.52 0.60 20.14
N HIS A 273 10.71 0.03 19.97
CA HIS A 273 11.84 0.67 19.31
C HIS A 273 12.12 0.12 17.93
N VAL A 274 11.88 -1.18 17.72
CA VAL A 274 12.14 -1.85 16.45
C VAL A 274 11.00 -2.78 16.05
N SER A 275 10.75 -2.86 14.75
CA SER A 275 9.81 -3.79 14.12
C SER A 275 10.52 -4.83 13.27
N LEU A 276 9.92 -6.01 13.13
CA LEU A 276 10.42 -7.06 12.23
C LEU A 276 10.55 -6.51 10.80
N HIS A 277 11.67 -6.81 10.13
CA HIS A 277 12.04 -6.28 8.80
C HIS A 277 12.28 -4.78 8.71
N GLN A 278 12.37 -4.08 9.85
CA GLN A 278 12.74 -2.67 9.83
C GLN A 278 14.19 -2.49 9.36
N GLN A 279 14.38 -1.56 8.44
CA GLN A 279 15.69 -1.12 7.96
C GLN A 279 16.24 -0.08 8.93
N ILE A 280 17.43 -0.33 9.45
CA ILE A 280 18.10 0.50 10.45
C ILE A 280 19.57 0.69 10.08
N ILE A 281 20.19 1.75 10.60
CA ILE A 281 21.64 1.88 10.60
C ILE A 281 22.15 1.36 11.93
N VAL A 282 23.16 0.50 11.87
CA VAL A 282 23.77 -0.11 13.05
C VAL A 282 25.24 0.24 13.11
N LYS A 283 25.76 0.39 14.32
CA LYS A 283 27.19 0.53 14.59
C LYS A 283 27.75 -0.80 15.07
N VAL A 284 28.82 -1.26 14.42
CA VAL A 284 29.59 -2.42 14.90
C VAL A 284 30.33 -2.02 16.17
N LEU A 285 30.04 -2.68 17.28
CA LEU A 285 30.78 -2.47 18.53
C LEU A 285 31.97 -3.42 18.59
N GLU A 286 31.70 -4.71 18.42
CA GLU A 286 32.67 -5.79 18.59
C GLU A 286 32.42 -6.91 17.59
N VAL A 287 33.50 -7.52 17.10
CA VAL A 287 33.47 -8.65 16.19
C VAL A 287 34.33 -9.77 16.76
N ASP A 288 33.69 -10.88 17.15
CA ASP A 288 34.36 -12.09 17.60
C ASP A 288 34.35 -13.10 16.45
N ILE A 289 35.44 -13.12 15.68
CA ILE A 289 35.63 -14.00 14.51
C ILE A 289 35.62 -15.49 14.93
N PRO A 290 36.36 -15.93 15.98
CA PRO A 290 36.34 -17.32 16.43
C PRO A 290 34.93 -17.84 16.77
N ARG A 291 34.11 -17.02 17.45
CA ARG A 291 32.76 -17.41 17.86
C ARG A 291 31.66 -17.04 16.87
N LYS A 292 32.02 -16.35 15.77
CA LYS A 292 31.08 -15.83 14.76
C LYS A 292 29.99 -14.94 15.35
N ARG A 293 30.38 -14.07 16.30
CA ARG A 293 29.45 -13.15 16.99
C ARG A 293 29.77 -11.71 16.62
N ILE A 294 28.71 -10.94 16.42
CA ILE A 294 28.80 -9.53 16.06
C ILE A 294 27.91 -8.76 17.03
N GLN A 295 28.52 -7.87 17.81
CA GLN A 295 27.81 -6.99 18.73
C GLN A 295 27.51 -5.67 18.01
N LEU A 296 26.24 -5.30 17.97
CA LEU A 296 25.76 -4.11 17.29
C LEU A 296 25.13 -3.12 18.29
N ALA A 297 25.07 -1.86 17.89
CA ALA A 297 24.26 -0.83 18.51
C ALA A 297 23.39 -0.13 17.47
N LEU A 298 22.18 0.29 17.87
CA LEU A 298 21.34 1.10 17.00
C LEU A 298 21.97 2.48 16.83
N HIS A 299 22.08 2.94 15.59
CA HIS A 299 22.54 4.30 15.28
C HIS A 299 21.35 5.08 14.74
N LYS A 300 20.95 6.13 15.46
CA LYS A 300 19.86 7.05 15.08
C LYS A 300 20.39 8.23 14.28
#